data_AF-A0A6J8A0K6-F1
#
_entry.id   AF-A0A6J8A0K6-F1
#
_cell.length_a   1.000
_cell.length_b   1.000
_cell.length_c   1.000
_cell.angle_alpha   90.00
_cell.angle_beta   90.00
_cell.angle_gamma   90.00
#
_symmetry.space_group_name_H-M   'P 1'
#
loop_
_entity.id
_entity.type
_entity.pdbx_description
1 polymer ?
#
loop_
_entity_poly.entity_id
_entity_poly.type
_entity_poly.pdbx_seq_one_letter_code
_entity_poly.pdbx_strand_id
1 'polypeptide(L)'
;MKKTKIVCSLCIFLIGLILFKICKRNYVKNIESCYETVHVFSAVAQAKPTLSFIEHIVLNVLDGSKHSNCDCCIYGYQGTHVHRVNAVVKETYIHNSKLTDLIAKQFQCSVKNIGFRMVNIQLVGKMESCSTSYNLHPVLYPAIKENGFGICAKIAYNYLNPFHLIEWFEYQKMMGVDMVLISLQSLNKDAYKVLKYYEREGISKLISFPNDMPGKLDRGFTLQYWHYHQSSHDEQVAVYSCKEFLQGFAFVAIIDFDEIIVNDEFSEYTKTLLSEILPSYPDAAAFTLNVSFFITDWGVSGVEPLITSKYIRRTYPLAYRYKNIYLPNRTETIDTHRIWPKSGYRRISLQSHNVILHHYRDCNKLDMFPGDCTSFPKYTDTKMIKIMPKLYDRVVAAKKRSRTPTSLRLRTNVLLTGGRLDIPTIPTTRDEAMEEEDLPESSDISDEDMSDGDSSDPMHDGEDLKACQTCGLVFVYLRGFKEHIQKGCGINKSIEPPMSRKALEDVLNGVSVTVVCADDLPAYVVDRPKNNCDKKGSHWVVFHFSGSDTAEFFDSLGQPPEVYQRRFRNVLIANGPQYCYSPCLIQPSDSETCGLYCAYYVKKRCRGF
;
A
#
# COMPACT_ATOMS: atom_id res chain seq x y z
N MET A 1 66.09 -37.76 22.09
CA MET A 1 65.65 -36.98 20.91
C MET A 1 64.16 -37.11 20.52
N LYS A 2 63.38 -38.15 20.89
CA LYS A 2 61.98 -38.27 20.40
C LYS A 2 60.93 -37.31 21.02
N LYS A 3 61.06 -36.89 22.29
CA LYS A 3 60.04 -36.03 22.94
C LYS A 3 59.93 -34.59 22.38
N THR A 4 61.02 -34.02 21.85
CA THR A 4 61.08 -32.60 21.45
C THR A 4 60.25 -32.26 20.21
N LYS A 5 60.04 -33.20 19.27
CA LYS A 5 59.28 -32.94 18.05
C LYS A 5 57.77 -32.74 18.28
N ILE A 6 57.19 -33.42 19.29
CA ILE A 6 55.75 -33.39 19.56
C ILE A 6 55.30 -31.99 20.02
N VAL A 7 56.09 -31.34 20.88
CA VAL A 7 55.80 -29.99 21.41
C VAL A 7 55.74 -28.96 20.27
N CYS A 8 56.67 -29.05 19.30
CA CYS A 8 56.73 -28.11 18.19
C CYS A 8 55.48 -28.21 17.27
N SER A 9 55.03 -29.43 16.95
CA SER A 9 53.78 -29.65 16.21
C SER A 9 52.55 -29.12 16.95
N LEU A 10 52.45 -29.31 18.27
CA LEU A 10 51.34 -28.79 19.06
C LEU A 10 51.31 -27.25 19.06
N CYS A 11 52.46 -26.59 19.21
CA CYS A 11 52.54 -25.12 19.17
C CYS A 11 52.11 -24.56 17.81
N ILE A 12 52.54 -25.18 16.70
CA ILE A 12 52.13 -24.76 15.36
C ILE A 12 50.61 -24.93 15.18
N PHE A 13 50.03 -26.03 15.68
CA PHE A 13 48.58 -26.27 15.60
C PHE A 13 47.76 -25.30 16.47
N LEU A 14 48.24 -24.96 17.68
CA LEU A 14 47.62 -23.94 18.54
C LEU A 14 47.71 -22.54 17.92
N ILE A 15 48.88 -22.15 17.37
CA ILE A 15 49.06 -20.87 16.68
C ILE A 15 48.15 -20.81 15.45
N GLY A 16 48.05 -21.89 14.67
CA GLY A 16 47.11 -22.01 13.56
C GLY A 16 45.66 -21.84 14.00
N LEU A 17 45.22 -22.52 15.07
CA LEU A 17 43.87 -22.35 15.63
C LEU A 17 43.61 -20.95 16.17
N ILE A 18 44.58 -20.32 16.84
CA ILE A 18 44.47 -18.95 17.36
C ILE A 18 44.38 -17.95 16.21
N LEU A 19 45.26 -18.05 15.20
CA LEU A 19 45.21 -17.22 14.01
C LEU A 19 43.90 -17.43 13.23
N PHE A 20 43.41 -18.67 13.07
CA PHE A 20 42.13 -18.93 12.44
C PHE A 20 40.95 -18.35 13.23
N LYS A 21 40.99 -18.38 14.57
CA LYS A 21 39.97 -17.79 15.44
C LYS A 21 40.03 -16.25 15.44
N ILE A 22 41.22 -15.65 15.32
CA ILE A 22 41.43 -14.21 15.18
C ILE A 22 41.02 -13.72 13.79
N CYS A 23 41.40 -14.42 12.72
CA CYS A 23 40.93 -14.16 11.36
C CYS A 23 39.40 -14.27 11.31
N LYS A 24 38.80 -15.33 11.84
CA LYS A 24 37.33 -15.45 11.86
C LYS A 24 36.66 -14.36 12.71
N ARG A 25 37.27 -13.88 13.80
CA ARG A 25 36.76 -12.73 14.58
C ARG A 25 36.96 -11.36 13.92
N ASN A 26 37.94 -11.18 13.05
CA ASN A 26 38.17 -9.91 12.35
C ASN A 26 37.55 -9.87 10.94
N TYR A 27 37.36 -11.02 10.29
CA TYR A 27 36.69 -11.15 8.99
C TYR A 27 35.17 -11.24 9.13
N VAL A 28 34.66 -11.70 10.27
CA VAL A 28 33.24 -11.62 10.67
C VAL A 28 33.01 -10.43 11.62
N LYS A 29 33.72 -9.32 11.38
CA LYS A 29 33.33 -8.00 11.92
C LYS A 29 32.32 -7.36 10.98
N ASN A 30 31.04 -7.64 11.25
CA ASN A 30 29.88 -6.88 10.78
C ASN A 30 30.00 -6.29 9.36
N ILE A 31 30.06 -7.16 8.35
CA ILE A 31 29.40 -6.85 7.08
C ILE A 31 27.89 -7.02 7.37
N GLU A 32 27.31 -6.03 8.06
CA GLU A 32 25.85 -5.86 8.17
C GLU A 32 25.30 -5.86 6.74
N SER A 33 24.35 -6.76 6.40
CA SER A 33 23.86 -6.78 5.03
C SER A 33 23.07 -5.50 4.74
N CYS A 34 23.27 -4.97 3.53
CA CYS A 34 22.41 -3.90 3.02
C CYS A 34 20.93 -4.32 3.06
N TYR A 35 20.62 -5.60 2.84
CA TYR A 35 19.26 -6.10 2.92
C TYR A 35 18.66 -6.08 4.35
N GLU A 36 19.47 -6.35 5.38
CA GLU A 36 19.00 -6.37 6.78
C GLU A 36 18.68 -4.97 7.33
N THR A 37 19.23 -3.92 6.70
CA THR A 37 19.26 -2.55 7.24
C THR A 37 18.68 -1.48 6.31
N VAL A 38 18.42 -1.79 5.03
CA VAL A 38 17.85 -0.86 4.05
C VAL A 38 16.49 -1.34 3.55
N HIS A 39 15.46 -0.55 3.82
CA HIS A 39 14.08 -0.88 3.48
C HIS A 39 13.60 0.02 2.34
N VAL A 40 13.37 -0.56 1.16
CA VAL A 40 12.89 0.16 -0.03
C VAL A 40 11.37 0.37 0.06
N PHE A 41 10.93 1.61 -0.18
CA PHE A 41 9.51 2.00 -0.19
C PHE A 41 8.99 2.12 -1.62
N SER A 42 9.76 2.75 -2.51
CA SER A 42 9.42 2.87 -3.92
C SER A 42 10.66 2.82 -4.81
N ALA A 43 10.47 2.38 -6.05
CA ALA A 43 11.46 2.45 -7.12
C ALA A 43 10.85 3.24 -8.28
N VAL A 44 11.50 4.31 -8.72
CA VAL A 44 10.96 5.20 -9.76
C VAL A 44 11.95 5.36 -10.91
N ALA A 45 11.52 5.00 -12.12
CA ALA A 45 12.27 5.20 -13.35
C ALA A 45 12.43 6.70 -13.66
N GLN A 46 13.65 7.12 -13.98
CA GLN A 46 13.99 8.47 -14.38
C GLN A 46 14.34 8.47 -15.88
N ALA A 47 13.40 8.92 -16.71
CA ALA A 47 13.58 9.10 -18.15
C ALA A 47 14.15 10.49 -18.45
N LYS A 48 14.90 10.63 -19.55
CA LYS A 48 15.30 11.95 -20.07
C LYS A 48 14.15 12.52 -20.92
N PRO A 49 13.70 13.78 -20.71
CA PRO A 49 12.59 14.34 -21.50
C PRO A 49 12.82 14.31 -23.02
N THR A 50 14.08 14.45 -23.46
CA THR A 50 14.47 14.48 -24.87
C THR A 50 14.77 13.11 -25.48
N LEU A 51 14.87 12.05 -24.68
CA LEU A 51 15.36 10.74 -25.10
C LEU A 51 14.58 9.65 -24.34
N SER A 52 13.77 8.87 -25.06
CA SER A 52 12.79 7.92 -24.51
C SER A 52 13.36 6.69 -23.79
N PHE A 53 14.61 6.75 -23.35
CA PHE A 53 15.24 5.75 -22.49
C PHE A 53 15.26 6.19 -21.03
N ILE A 54 15.25 5.20 -20.13
CA ILE A 54 15.48 5.39 -18.70
C ILE A 54 17.00 5.44 -18.49
N GLU A 55 17.52 6.50 -17.86
CA GLU A 55 18.96 6.58 -17.56
C GLU A 55 19.28 6.03 -16.16
N HIS A 56 18.32 6.21 -15.23
CA HIS A 56 18.43 5.80 -13.84
C HIS A 56 17.11 5.27 -13.28
N ILE A 57 17.16 4.38 -12.29
CA ILE A 57 16.07 4.14 -11.34
C ILE A 57 16.50 4.71 -10.00
N VAL A 58 15.60 5.46 -9.34
CA VAL A 58 15.81 5.98 -7.99
C VAL A 58 14.98 5.17 -7.01
N LEU A 59 15.66 4.64 -5.99
CA LEU A 59 15.09 3.89 -4.88
C LEU A 59 14.94 4.83 -3.70
N ASN A 60 13.71 5.00 -3.20
CA ASN A 60 13.42 5.79 -2.01
C ASN A 60 13.34 4.82 -0.82
N VAL A 61 14.19 5.01 0.18
CA VAL A 61 14.45 4.02 1.24
C VAL A 61 14.49 4.64 2.63
N LEU A 62 14.28 3.82 3.64
CA LEU A 62 14.77 4.06 5.01
C LEU A 62 16.03 3.19 5.21
N ASP A 63 17.16 3.82 5.52
CA ASP A 63 18.49 3.19 5.62
C ASP A 63 19.04 3.33 7.05
N GLY A 64 19.19 2.21 7.76
CA GLY A 64 19.86 2.11 9.06
C GLY A 64 21.31 1.62 9.00
N SER A 65 21.85 1.40 7.80
CA SER A 65 23.22 0.95 7.60
C SER A 65 24.23 2.07 7.91
N LYS A 66 25.35 1.69 8.53
CA LYS A 66 26.51 2.59 8.71
C LYS A 66 27.27 2.79 7.39
N HIS A 67 27.12 1.87 6.45
CA HIS A 67 27.86 1.79 5.20
C HIS A 67 26.93 1.37 4.05
N SER A 68 26.55 2.33 3.22
CA SER A 68 25.67 2.16 2.05
C SER A 68 26.34 1.41 0.88
N ASN A 69 26.87 0.21 1.13
CA ASN A 69 27.65 -0.59 0.18
C ASN A 69 26.77 -1.63 -0.55
N CYS A 70 25.81 -1.12 -1.33
CA CYS A 70 24.77 -1.91 -1.98
C CYS A 70 24.94 -1.93 -3.51
N ASP A 71 24.35 -2.93 -4.16
CA ASP A 71 24.12 -2.98 -5.61
C ASP A 71 22.62 -3.15 -5.90
N CYS A 72 22.18 -2.67 -7.06
CA CYS A 72 20.83 -2.88 -7.55
C CYS A 72 20.80 -4.06 -8.53
N CYS A 73 19.95 -5.04 -8.25
CA CYS A 73 19.59 -6.12 -9.15
C CYS A 73 18.28 -5.76 -9.87
N ILE A 74 18.33 -5.68 -11.21
CA ILE A 74 17.29 -5.05 -12.03
C ILE A 74 16.73 -6.09 -12.99
N TYR A 75 15.41 -6.30 -12.92
CA TYR A 75 14.74 -7.46 -13.52
C TYR A 75 13.84 -7.04 -14.69
N GLY A 76 14.07 -7.67 -15.85
CA GLY A 76 13.17 -7.59 -17.01
C GLY A 76 11.84 -8.32 -16.81
N TYR A 77 11.03 -8.35 -17.87
CA TYR A 77 9.79 -9.14 -17.90
C TYR A 77 10.09 -10.63 -17.63
N GLN A 78 9.22 -11.30 -16.87
CA GLN A 78 9.40 -12.68 -16.38
C GLN A 78 10.72 -12.96 -15.60
N GLY A 79 11.50 -11.92 -15.24
CA GLY A 79 12.77 -12.09 -14.51
C GLY A 79 13.91 -12.70 -15.32
N THR A 80 13.74 -12.87 -16.63
CA THR A 80 14.70 -13.55 -17.54
C THR A 80 16.04 -12.82 -17.68
N HIS A 81 16.03 -11.50 -17.53
CA HIS A 81 17.21 -10.66 -17.58
C HIS A 81 17.41 -9.99 -16.22
N VAL A 82 18.57 -10.26 -15.61
CA VAL A 82 19.02 -9.65 -14.36
C VAL A 82 20.25 -8.79 -14.66
N HIS A 83 20.11 -7.47 -14.58
CA HIS A 83 21.24 -6.55 -14.71
C HIS A 83 21.67 -6.08 -13.32
N ARG A 84 22.95 -6.20 -12.98
CA ARG A 84 23.51 -5.78 -11.69
C ARG A 84 24.33 -4.50 -11.88
N VAL A 85 24.02 -3.46 -11.13
CA VAL A 85 24.72 -2.16 -11.16
C VAL A 85 24.95 -1.66 -9.75
N ASN A 86 25.96 -0.82 -9.54
CA ASN A 86 26.20 -0.28 -8.21
C ASN A 86 25.12 0.74 -7.79
N ALA A 87 24.67 0.68 -6.54
CA ALA A 87 23.74 1.63 -5.97
C ALA A 87 24.51 2.83 -5.40
N VAL A 88 24.38 4.00 -6.03
CA VAL A 88 25.04 5.24 -5.57
C VAL A 88 24.06 6.01 -4.69
N VAL A 89 24.50 6.57 -3.56
CA VAL A 89 23.66 7.46 -2.75
C VAL A 89 23.43 8.76 -3.53
N LYS A 90 22.17 9.05 -3.86
CA LYS A 90 21.73 10.28 -4.53
C LYS A 90 21.50 11.40 -3.53
N GLU A 91 20.82 11.10 -2.43
CA GLU A 91 20.44 12.07 -1.41
C GLU A 91 20.28 11.39 -0.05
N THR A 92 20.45 12.14 1.05
CA THR A 92 20.21 11.67 2.42
C THR A 92 19.54 12.79 3.22
N TYR A 93 18.42 12.50 3.89
CA TYR A 93 17.75 13.48 4.75
C TYR A 93 18.54 13.66 6.05
N ILE A 94 18.96 14.91 6.33
CA ILE A 94 19.87 15.23 7.44
C ILE A 94 19.18 15.77 8.70
N HIS A 95 17.88 16.10 8.63
CA HIS A 95 17.16 16.63 9.79
C HIS A 95 16.96 15.51 10.83
N ASN A 96 17.36 15.75 12.09
CA ASN A 96 17.32 14.79 13.21
C ASN A 96 18.09 13.47 13.02
N SER A 97 18.84 13.26 11.93
CA SER A 97 19.43 11.95 11.57
C SER A 97 20.38 11.31 12.58
N LYS A 98 20.83 12.06 13.60
CA LYS A 98 21.62 11.57 14.76
C LYS A 98 20.76 10.98 15.89
N LEU A 99 19.44 11.10 15.80
CA LEU A 99 18.45 10.78 16.84
C LEU A 99 17.43 9.74 16.35
N THR A 100 17.75 9.02 15.28
CA THR A 100 16.84 8.15 14.52
C THR A 100 17.56 6.87 14.11
N ASP A 101 16.88 5.73 14.20
CA ASP A 101 17.47 4.43 13.82
C ASP A 101 17.57 4.26 12.30
N LEU A 102 16.60 4.78 11.53
CA LEU A 102 16.58 4.65 10.07
C LEU A 102 16.48 6.02 9.39
N ILE A 103 17.36 6.29 8.44
CA ILE A 103 17.47 7.57 7.76
C ILE A 103 16.83 7.48 6.36
N ALA A 104 15.83 8.32 6.10
CA ALA A 104 15.31 8.56 4.75
C ALA A 104 16.42 8.94 3.76
N LYS A 105 16.58 8.13 2.70
CA LYS A 105 17.68 8.21 1.75
C LYS A 105 17.18 7.89 0.34
N GLN A 106 17.87 8.42 -0.68
CA GLN A 106 17.69 8.04 -2.07
C GLN A 106 18.93 7.31 -2.58
N PHE A 107 18.76 6.13 -3.17
CA PHE A 107 19.79 5.46 -3.98
C PHE A 107 19.46 5.60 -5.47
N GLN A 108 20.48 5.67 -6.31
CA GLN A 108 20.37 5.76 -7.77
C GLN A 108 21.13 4.61 -8.43
N CYS A 109 20.41 3.88 -9.28
CA CYS A 109 20.91 2.76 -10.07
C CYS A 109 20.93 3.20 -11.54
N SER A 110 22.07 3.22 -12.23
CA SER A 110 22.09 3.58 -13.67
C SER A 110 21.74 2.38 -14.56
N VAL A 111 20.98 2.62 -15.63
CA VAL A 111 20.35 1.59 -16.48
C VAL A 111 20.53 1.86 -17.97
N LYS A 112 21.68 2.47 -18.32
CA LYS A 112 22.02 2.86 -19.69
C LYS A 112 21.98 1.66 -20.65
N ASN A 113 21.32 1.87 -21.79
CA ASN A 113 21.21 0.92 -22.91
C ASN A 113 20.53 -0.43 -22.59
N ILE A 114 19.70 -0.51 -21.53
CA ILE A 114 18.83 -1.68 -21.33
C ILE A 114 17.68 -1.64 -22.35
N GLY A 115 17.76 -2.49 -23.38
CA GLY A 115 16.78 -2.58 -24.48
C GLY A 115 15.43 -3.22 -24.13
N PHE A 116 15.05 -3.28 -22.86
CA PHE A 116 13.78 -3.86 -22.39
C PHE A 116 13.19 -3.07 -21.23
N ARG A 117 11.86 -3.16 -21.06
CA ARG A 117 11.17 -2.54 -19.92
C ARG A 117 11.49 -3.31 -18.64
N MET A 118 12.06 -2.63 -17.66
CA MET A 118 12.35 -3.17 -16.33
C MET A 118 11.05 -3.25 -15.52
N VAL A 119 10.77 -4.40 -14.92
CA VAL A 119 9.52 -4.65 -14.17
C VAL A 119 9.75 -4.53 -12.67
N ASN A 120 10.84 -5.13 -12.17
CA ASN A 120 11.18 -5.12 -10.75
C ASN A 120 12.64 -4.72 -10.52
N ILE A 121 12.94 -4.29 -9.30
CA ILE A 121 14.28 -4.00 -8.81
C ILE A 121 14.41 -4.46 -7.36
N GLN A 122 15.62 -4.86 -6.97
CA GLN A 122 15.98 -5.30 -5.63
C GLN A 122 17.30 -4.62 -5.25
N LEU A 123 17.43 -4.22 -3.99
CA LEU A 123 18.68 -3.73 -3.43
C LEU A 123 19.33 -4.88 -2.64
N VAL A 124 20.60 -5.17 -2.92
CA VAL A 124 21.37 -6.26 -2.29
C VAL A 124 22.74 -5.78 -1.81
N GLY A 125 23.35 -6.48 -0.87
CA GLY A 125 24.75 -6.29 -0.50
C GLY A 125 25.70 -6.69 -1.63
N LYS A 126 26.89 -6.07 -1.71
CA LYS A 126 27.87 -6.38 -2.78
C LYS A 126 28.33 -7.84 -2.86
N MET A 127 28.21 -8.60 -1.77
CA MET A 127 28.59 -10.03 -1.72
C MET A 127 27.39 -10.98 -1.91
N GLU A 128 26.17 -10.47 -1.95
CA GLU A 128 24.95 -11.27 -2.11
C GLU A 128 24.64 -11.50 -3.60
N SER A 129 24.03 -12.63 -3.94
CA SER A 129 23.50 -12.89 -5.28
C SER A 129 22.15 -12.19 -5.49
N CYS A 130 21.90 -11.73 -6.72
CA CYS A 130 20.56 -11.32 -7.13
C CYS A 130 19.60 -12.50 -7.04
N SER A 131 18.49 -12.37 -6.30
CA SER A 131 17.51 -13.45 -6.12
C SER A 131 16.08 -12.97 -6.38
N THR A 132 15.32 -13.72 -7.17
CA THR A 132 13.89 -13.43 -7.43
C THR A 132 12.96 -13.81 -6.28
N SER A 133 13.47 -14.44 -5.20
CA SER A 133 12.62 -15.02 -4.15
C SER A 133 12.13 -14.05 -3.06
N TYR A 134 12.71 -12.85 -2.93
CA TYR A 134 12.29 -11.89 -1.90
C TYR A 134 12.58 -10.43 -2.27
N ASN A 135 11.74 -9.51 -1.76
CA ASN A 135 11.91 -8.05 -1.84
C ASN A 135 12.20 -7.51 -3.26
N LEU A 136 11.42 -8.00 -4.23
CA LEU A 136 11.27 -7.38 -5.53
C LEU A 136 10.31 -6.18 -5.40
N HIS A 137 10.79 -4.98 -5.69
CA HIS A 137 9.99 -3.75 -5.73
C HIS A 137 9.62 -3.42 -7.18
N PRO A 138 8.34 -3.14 -7.50
CA PRO A 138 7.94 -2.81 -8.86
C PRO A 138 8.50 -1.45 -9.28
N VAL A 139 9.05 -1.38 -10.49
CA VAL A 139 9.56 -0.12 -11.06
C VAL A 139 8.38 0.74 -11.51
N LEU A 140 8.17 1.86 -10.82
CA LEU A 140 7.17 2.85 -11.16
C LEU A 140 7.66 3.71 -12.33
N TYR A 141 6.77 3.99 -13.27
CA TYR A 141 7.05 4.81 -14.44
C TYR A 141 6.25 6.13 -14.32
N PRO A 142 6.92 7.29 -14.15
CA PRO A 142 6.28 8.60 -14.15
C PRO A 142 5.49 8.88 -15.43
N ALA A 143 4.41 9.66 -15.30
CA ALA A 143 3.81 10.34 -16.45
C ALA A 143 4.56 11.66 -16.71
N ILE A 144 4.65 12.06 -17.98
CA ILE A 144 5.08 13.41 -18.38
C ILE A 144 3.81 14.20 -18.74
N LYS A 145 3.67 15.38 -18.15
CA LYS A 145 2.60 16.36 -18.40
C LYS A 145 3.23 17.76 -18.36
N GLU A 146 3.76 18.21 -19.49
CA GLU A 146 4.63 19.39 -19.58
C GLU A 146 4.02 20.70 -19.07
N ASN A 147 2.68 20.82 -19.12
CA ASN A 147 1.91 21.95 -18.58
C ASN A 147 1.03 21.56 -17.37
N GLY A 148 1.22 20.38 -16.80
CA GLY A 148 0.28 19.80 -15.84
C GLY A 148 0.56 20.08 -14.36
N PHE A 149 -0.47 19.94 -13.53
CA PHE A 149 -0.41 20.18 -12.08
C PHE A 149 -0.46 18.88 -11.26
N GLY A 150 0.65 18.53 -10.60
CA GLY A 150 0.71 17.44 -9.64
C GLY A 150 0.35 17.90 -8.22
N ILE A 151 -0.32 17.03 -7.46
CA ILE A 151 -0.38 17.14 -6.00
C ILE A 151 0.31 15.93 -5.40
N CYS A 152 1.29 16.21 -4.55
CA CYS A 152 1.76 15.29 -3.54
C CYS A 152 0.85 15.41 -2.33
N ALA A 153 -0.05 14.44 -2.15
CA ALA A 153 -0.85 14.35 -0.94
C ALA A 153 -0.02 13.68 0.17
N LYS A 154 -0.21 14.14 1.41
CA LYS A 154 0.36 13.48 2.59
C LYS A 154 -0.11 12.02 2.70
N ILE A 155 0.66 11.22 3.43
CA ILE A 155 0.36 9.79 3.66
C ILE A 155 -1.09 9.62 4.16
N ALA A 156 -1.86 8.76 3.50
CA ALA A 156 -3.22 8.43 3.89
C ALA A 156 -3.20 7.26 4.88
N TYR A 157 -3.58 7.50 6.14
CA TYR A 157 -3.56 6.51 7.22
C TYR A 157 -4.71 6.70 8.21
N ASN A 158 -4.97 5.66 9.01
CA ASN A 158 -5.99 5.59 10.07
C ASN A 158 -7.41 5.94 9.58
N TYR A 159 -7.86 7.17 9.81
CA TYR A 159 -9.21 7.63 9.48
C TYR A 159 -9.17 8.90 8.65
N LEU A 160 -9.79 8.86 7.48
CA LEU A 160 -10.18 10.02 6.70
C LEU A 160 -11.70 10.03 6.51
N ASN A 161 -12.32 11.21 6.59
CA ASN A 161 -13.76 11.34 6.36
C ASN A 161 -14.03 11.16 4.84
N PRO A 162 -14.82 10.14 4.43
CA PRO A 162 -15.02 9.84 3.02
C PRO A 162 -15.82 10.91 2.27
N PHE A 163 -16.61 11.75 2.97
CA PHE A 163 -17.30 12.88 2.35
C PHE A 163 -16.35 14.05 2.12
N HIS A 164 -15.50 14.39 3.10
CA HIS A 164 -14.49 15.43 2.94
C HIS A 164 -13.46 15.06 1.85
N LEU A 165 -13.08 13.78 1.72
CA LEU A 165 -12.25 13.32 0.61
C LEU A 165 -12.93 13.51 -0.75
N ILE A 166 -14.25 13.27 -0.87
CA ILE A 166 -14.97 13.52 -2.13
C ILE A 166 -14.98 15.01 -2.47
N GLU A 167 -15.19 15.88 -1.48
CA GLU A 167 -15.12 17.34 -1.61
C GLU A 167 -13.74 17.83 -2.04
N TRP A 168 -12.70 17.41 -1.32
CA TRP A 168 -11.31 17.73 -1.63
C TRP A 168 -10.97 17.34 -3.08
N PHE A 169 -11.28 16.11 -3.50
CA PHE A 169 -10.99 15.66 -4.87
C PHE A 169 -11.80 16.38 -5.95
N GLU A 170 -13.10 16.63 -5.76
CA GLU A 170 -13.87 17.38 -6.77
C GLU A 170 -13.49 18.87 -6.81
N TYR A 171 -12.96 19.43 -5.71
CA TYR A 171 -12.31 20.75 -5.72
C TYR A 171 -11.00 20.73 -6.52
N GLN A 172 -10.09 19.79 -6.25
CA GLN A 172 -8.86 19.66 -7.05
C GLN A 172 -9.16 19.46 -8.56
N LYS A 173 -10.22 18.70 -8.90
CA LYS A 173 -10.71 18.57 -10.28
C LYS A 173 -11.33 19.84 -10.88
N MET A 174 -11.79 20.79 -10.06
CA MET A 174 -12.22 22.11 -10.52
C MET A 174 -11.05 23.07 -10.75
N MET A 175 -9.93 22.87 -10.05
CA MET A 175 -8.73 23.72 -10.12
C MET A 175 -7.68 23.21 -11.13
N GLY A 176 -8.03 22.27 -12.01
CA GLY A 176 -7.14 21.77 -13.06
C GLY A 176 -6.05 20.81 -12.58
N VAL A 177 -6.26 20.07 -11.47
CA VAL A 177 -5.28 19.09 -10.98
C VAL A 177 -5.24 17.85 -11.86
N ASP A 178 -4.05 17.56 -12.39
CA ASP A 178 -3.79 16.49 -13.34
C ASP A 178 -3.50 15.13 -12.73
N MET A 179 -2.95 15.12 -11.51
CA MET A 179 -2.64 13.90 -10.77
C MET A 179 -2.47 14.18 -9.27
N VAL A 180 -3.03 13.31 -8.42
CA VAL A 180 -2.78 13.27 -6.98
C VAL A 180 -2.04 11.98 -6.65
N LEU A 181 -0.78 12.08 -6.24
CA LEU A 181 -0.04 10.93 -5.71
C LEU A 181 -0.34 10.76 -4.22
N ILE A 182 -0.66 9.54 -3.80
CA ILE A 182 -0.95 9.19 -2.40
C ILE A 182 -0.11 7.98 -2.00
N SER A 183 0.71 8.14 -0.96
CA SER A 183 1.24 7.02 -0.19
C SER A 183 0.15 6.51 0.76
N LEU A 184 -0.31 5.28 0.56
CA LEU A 184 -1.44 4.69 1.27
C LEU A 184 -0.96 3.66 2.31
N GLN A 185 -1.26 3.90 3.58
CA GLN A 185 -1.11 2.95 4.67
C GLN A 185 -2.49 2.34 5.03
N SER A 186 -2.60 1.62 6.16
CA SER A 186 -3.87 1.18 6.73
C SER A 186 -4.83 2.36 6.90
N LEU A 187 -6.04 2.24 6.33
CA LEU A 187 -7.02 3.32 6.22
C LEU A 187 -8.44 2.76 6.33
N ASN A 188 -9.36 3.52 6.93
CA ASN A 188 -10.77 3.15 7.08
C ASN A 188 -11.44 2.80 5.73
N LYS A 189 -12.19 1.68 5.75
CA LYS A 189 -12.76 0.98 4.58
C LYS A 189 -13.48 1.89 3.57
N ASP A 190 -14.21 2.91 4.03
CA ASP A 190 -14.94 3.83 3.14
C ASP A 190 -14.07 4.93 2.52
N ALA A 191 -13.04 5.41 3.22
CA ALA A 191 -12.05 6.28 2.60
C ALA A 191 -11.23 5.53 1.54
N TYR A 192 -10.84 4.28 1.81
CA TYR A 192 -10.19 3.42 0.82
C TYR A 192 -11.05 3.25 -0.46
N LYS A 193 -12.37 3.01 -0.33
CA LYS A 193 -13.30 2.98 -1.49
C LYS A 193 -13.27 4.28 -2.29
N VAL A 194 -13.24 5.45 -1.63
CA VAL A 194 -13.16 6.76 -2.28
C VAL A 194 -11.83 6.94 -3.03
N LEU A 195 -10.70 6.60 -2.40
CA LEU A 195 -9.38 6.67 -3.04
C LEU A 195 -9.29 5.74 -4.26
N LYS A 196 -9.81 4.50 -4.16
CA LYS A 196 -9.87 3.55 -5.27
C LYS A 196 -10.87 3.95 -6.37
N TYR A 197 -11.88 4.75 -6.06
CA TYR A 197 -12.76 5.37 -7.06
C TYR A 197 -11.99 6.42 -7.87
N TYR A 198 -11.28 7.35 -7.21
CA TYR A 198 -10.49 8.37 -7.92
C TYR A 198 -9.26 7.81 -8.65
N GLU A 199 -8.71 6.66 -8.23
CA GLU A 199 -7.65 5.97 -8.98
C GLU A 199 -8.20 5.38 -10.29
N ARG A 200 -9.42 4.82 -10.27
CA ARG A 200 -10.10 4.33 -11.49
C ARG A 200 -10.58 5.45 -12.41
N GLU A 201 -10.91 6.63 -11.86
CA GLU A 201 -11.26 7.82 -12.65
C GLU A 201 -10.00 8.58 -13.12
N GLY A 202 -8.79 8.05 -12.88
CA GLY A 202 -7.53 8.49 -13.48
C GLY A 202 -6.84 9.70 -12.84
N ILE A 203 -7.47 10.36 -11.84
CA ILE A 203 -6.85 11.51 -11.16
C ILE A 203 -5.89 11.11 -10.04
N SER A 204 -6.14 10.04 -9.29
CA SER A 204 -5.20 9.64 -8.23
C SER A 204 -4.31 8.48 -8.65
N LYS A 205 -3.10 8.43 -8.08
CA LYS A 205 -2.24 7.25 -8.13
C LYS A 205 -1.89 6.83 -6.71
N LEU A 206 -2.21 5.58 -6.37
CA LEU A 206 -1.88 5.03 -5.06
C LEU A 206 -0.53 4.28 -5.13
N ILE A 207 0.35 4.57 -4.17
CA ILE A 207 1.57 3.81 -3.86
C ILE A 207 1.36 3.16 -2.48
N SER A 208 1.64 1.87 -2.38
CA SER A 208 1.54 1.15 -1.10
C SER A 208 2.60 1.65 -0.12
N PHE A 209 2.20 1.96 1.11
CA PHE A 209 3.06 2.31 2.23
C PHE A 209 2.89 1.25 3.33
N PRO A 210 3.97 0.71 3.91
CA PRO A 210 3.86 -0.42 4.85
C PRO A 210 3.12 -0.01 6.13
N ASN A 211 2.20 -0.86 6.58
CA ASN A 211 1.57 -0.74 7.90
C ASN A 211 2.63 -0.82 9.01
N ASP A 212 3.46 -1.85 8.93
CA ASP A 212 4.54 -2.11 9.88
C ASP A 212 5.79 -1.32 9.46
N MET A 213 6.06 -0.20 10.11
CA MET A 213 7.30 0.54 9.85
C MET A 213 8.51 -0.24 10.40
N PRO A 214 9.60 -0.39 9.62
CA PRO A 214 10.75 -1.19 10.02
C PRO A 214 11.55 -0.53 11.15
N GLY A 215 12.41 -1.28 11.84
CA GLY A 215 13.21 -0.80 12.97
C GLY A 215 12.65 -1.23 14.33
N LYS A 216 12.93 -0.47 15.40
CA LYS A 216 12.37 -0.74 16.73
C LYS A 216 10.85 -0.54 16.75
N LEU A 217 10.20 -1.23 17.70
CA LEU A 217 8.79 -1.02 18.05
C LEU A 217 8.55 0.44 18.54
N ASP A 218 7.28 0.85 18.65
CA ASP A 218 6.83 2.25 18.82
C ASP A 218 7.08 3.15 17.59
N ARG A 219 6.54 2.74 16.43
CA ARG A 219 6.55 3.52 15.19
C ARG A 219 5.18 3.58 14.53
N GLY A 220 4.88 4.71 13.90
CA GLY A 220 3.65 4.97 13.14
C GLY A 220 3.25 6.44 13.18
N PHE A 221 2.18 6.80 12.48
CA PHE A 221 1.70 8.19 12.39
C PHE A 221 0.58 8.54 13.39
N THR A 222 0.43 7.75 14.46
CA THR A 222 -0.51 8.06 15.56
C THR A 222 0.02 9.24 16.39
N LEU A 223 -0.88 9.97 17.06
CA LEU A 223 -0.51 11.14 17.88
C LEU A 223 0.56 10.83 18.95
N GLN A 224 0.55 9.62 19.51
CA GLN A 224 1.51 9.15 20.51
C GLN A 224 2.94 9.05 19.96
N TYR A 225 3.11 8.63 18.70
CA TYR A 225 4.43 8.43 18.08
C TYR A 225 4.84 9.60 17.16
N TRP A 226 3.92 10.52 16.84
CA TRP A 226 4.14 11.64 15.94
C TRP A 226 5.33 12.54 16.34
N HIS A 227 5.54 12.73 17.65
CA HIS A 227 6.61 13.58 18.19
C HIS A 227 7.99 12.92 18.23
N TYR A 228 8.12 11.63 17.91
CA TYR A 228 9.39 10.92 17.91
C TYR A 228 10.21 11.26 16.65
N HIS A 229 11.51 11.53 16.77
CA HIS A 229 12.35 12.06 15.69
C HIS A 229 12.30 11.25 14.37
N GLN A 230 12.04 9.96 14.45
CA GLN A 230 11.89 9.07 13.29
C GLN A 230 10.72 9.45 12.37
N SER A 231 9.65 10.05 12.90
CA SER A 231 8.45 10.41 12.12
C SER A 231 8.77 11.34 10.94
N SER A 232 9.77 12.21 11.09
CA SER A 232 10.19 13.12 10.01
C SER A 232 10.83 12.39 8.84
N HIS A 233 11.62 11.33 9.07
CA HIS A 233 12.14 10.48 7.98
C HIS A 233 11.06 9.60 7.37
N ASP A 234 10.11 9.14 8.18
CA ASP A 234 9.01 8.26 7.76
C ASP A 234 8.02 9.02 6.88
N GLU A 235 7.79 10.31 7.13
CA GLU A 235 7.11 11.21 6.19
C GLU A 235 7.99 11.53 4.97
N GLN A 236 9.29 11.82 5.18
CA GLN A 236 10.19 12.20 4.10
C GLN A 236 10.37 11.13 3.01
N VAL A 237 10.35 9.83 3.33
CA VAL A 237 10.50 8.78 2.30
C VAL A 237 9.28 8.71 1.36
N ALA A 238 8.09 9.11 1.83
CA ALA A 238 6.92 9.33 0.97
C ALA A 238 7.10 10.59 0.11
N VAL A 239 7.56 11.70 0.70
CA VAL A 239 7.85 12.95 -0.02
C VAL A 239 8.91 12.76 -1.11
N TYR A 240 9.97 11.99 -0.85
CA TYR A 240 10.94 11.57 -1.88
C TYR A 240 10.31 10.69 -2.97
N SER A 241 9.45 9.73 -2.61
CA SER A 241 8.70 8.94 -3.60
C SER A 241 7.84 9.83 -4.52
N CYS A 242 7.30 10.92 -3.98
CA CYS A 242 6.58 11.97 -4.70
C CYS A 242 7.46 12.77 -5.66
N LYS A 243 8.59 13.30 -5.18
CA LYS A 243 9.59 14.06 -5.94
C LYS A 243 9.95 13.36 -7.25
N GLU A 244 10.30 12.08 -7.15
CA GLU A 244 10.75 11.29 -8.29
C GLU A 244 9.61 10.90 -9.24
N PHE A 245 8.38 10.75 -8.74
CA PHE A 245 7.22 10.30 -9.54
C PHE A 245 6.48 11.43 -10.25
N LEU A 246 6.45 12.64 -9.67
CA LEU A 246 5.82 13.82 -10.26
C LEU A 246 6.82 14.74 -10.99
N GLN A 247 8.06 14.30 -11.22
CA GLN A 247 9.09 15.12 -11.88
C GLN A 247 8.73 15.62 -13.29
N GLY A 248 7.82 14.94 -13.99
CA GLY A 248 7.40 15.23 -15.36
C GLY A 248 6.29 16.27 -15.48
N PHE A 249 5.93 16.94 -14.39
CA PHE A 249 4.86 17.94 -14.30
C PHE A 249 5.46 19.35 -14.29
N ALA A 250 4.70 20.35 -14.76
CA ALA A 250 5.10 21.76 -14.70
C ALA A 250 5.24 22.25 -13.25
N PHE A 251 4.24 21.90 -12.42
CA PHE A 251 4.13 22.30 -11.03
C PHE A 251 3.71 21.10 -10.17
N VAL A 252 4.22 21.06 -8.95
CA VAL A 252 3.79 20.10 -7.93
C VAL A 252 3.56 20.85 -6.62
N ALA A 253 2.36 20.72 -6.04
CA ALA A 253 2.11 21.15 -4.66
C ALA A 253 2.31 19.98 -3.68
N ILE A 254 2.72 20.28 -2.44
CA ILE A 254 2.71 19.32 -1.33
C ILE A 254 1.67 19.81 -0.33
N ILE A 255 0.54 19.11 -0.19
CA ILE A 255 -0.56 19.51 0.70
C ILE A 255 -1.21 18.31 1.40
N ASP A 256 -1.85 18.58 2.54
CA ASP A 256 -2.54 17.59 3.37
C ASP A 256 -4.04 17.50 2.95
N PHE A 257 -4.75 16.45 3.37
CA PHE A 257 -6.18 16.25 3.01
C PHE A 257 -7.14 17.24 3.69
N ASP A 258 -6.68 17.97 4.70
CA ASP A 258 -7.37 19.09 5.35
C ASP A 258 -7.00 20.46 4.75
N GLU A 259 -6.23 20.49 3.66
CA GLU A 259 -5.75 21.71 3.00
C GLU A 259 -6.22 21.85 1.54
N ILE A 260 -6.52 23.08 1.10
CA ILE A 260 -6.74 23.42 -0.31
C ILE A 260 -6.08 24.75 -0.66
N ILE A 261 -5.68 24.92 -1.93
CA ILE A 261 -5.11 26.17 -2.44
C ILE A 261 -6.25 26.96 -3.10
N VAL A 262 -6.54 28.16 -2.62
CA VAL A 262 -7.64 29.00 -3.13
C VAL A 262 -7.08 30.23 -3.82
N ASN A 263 -7.51 30.49 -5.06
CA ASN A 263 -7.31 31.75 -5.75
C ASN A 263 -8.64 32.48 -5.97
N ASP A 264 -8.59 33.82 -6.08
CA ASP A 264 -9.79 34.69 -6.05
C ASP A 264 -10.77 34.45 -7.20
N GLU A 265 -10.24 34.12 -8.38
CA GLU A 265 -10.98 33.89 -9.62
C GLU A 265 -11.45 32.44 -9.80
N PHE A 266 -11.05 31.54 -8.90
CA PHE A 266 -11.22 30.08 -9.03
C PHE A 266 -10.77 29.54 -10.40
N SER A 267 -9.71 30.13 -10.96
CA SER A 267 -9.05 29.68 -12.19
C SER A 267 -8.16 28.47 -11.92
N GLU A 268 -7.97 27.64 -12.94
CA GLU A 268 -7.08 26.48 -12.89
C GLU A 268 -5.66 26.88 -12.48
N TYR A 269 -5.02 26.11 -11.59
CA TYR A 269 -3.73 26.49 -10.99
C TYR A 269 -2.65 26.74 -12.04
N THR A 270 -2.59 25.92 -13.09
CA THR A 270 -1.62 26.02 -14.19
C THR A 270 -1.81 27.28 -15.01
N LYS A 271 -3.05 27.70 -15.27
CA LYS A 271 -3.35 28.99 -15.92
C LYS A 271 -2.75 30.14 -15.09
N THR A 272 -3.18 30.30 -13.84
CA THR A 272 -2.70 31.38 -12.97
C THR A 272 -1.18 31.35 -12.74
N LEU A 273 -0.59 30.16 -12.60
CA LEU A 273 0.86 30.04 -12.45
C LEU A 273 1.63 30.39 -13.73
N LEU A 274 1.18 29.95 -14.92
CA LEU A 274 1.89 30.19 -16.18
C LEU A 274 1.67 31.59 -16.76
N SER A 275 0.45 32.14 -16.70
CA SER A 275 0.13 33.42 -17.35
C SER A 275 0.25 34.64 -16.44
N GLU A 276 0.17 34.48 -15.11
CA GLU A 276 0.14 35.63 -14.18
C GLU A 276 1.38 35.66 -13.28
N ILE A 277 1.72 34.53 -12.63
CA ILE A 277 2.73 34.50 -11.56
C ILE A 277 4.15 34.26 -12.11
N LEU A 278 4.38 33.17 -12.86
CA LEU A 278 5.72 32.79 -13.33
C LEU A 278 6.40 33.84 -14.24
N PRO A 279 5.70 34.59 -15.12
CA PRO A 279 6.31 35.65 -15.91
C PRO A 279 6.92 36.78 -15.06
N SER A 280 6.33 37.02 -13.87
CA SER A 280 6.84 38.00 -12.89
C SER A 280 8.04 37.50 -12.09
N TYR A 281 8.26 36.17 -12.08
CA TYR A 281 9.32 35.50 -11.32
C TYR A 281 9.99 34.40 -12.16
N PRO A 282 10.68 34.76 -13.27
CA PRO A 282 11.21 33.79 -14.22
C PRO A 282 12.27 32.84 -13.61
N ASP A 283 12.88 33.21 -12.48
CA ASP A 283 13.86 32.45 -11.70
C ASP A 283 13.24 31.69 -10.48
N ALA A 284 11.92 31.61 -10.38
CA ALA A 284 11.25 30.83 -9.35
C ALA A 284 11.47 29.32 -9.52
N ALA A 285 12.00 28.64 -8.49
CA ALA A 285 11.90 27.19 -8.33
C ALA A 285 10.65 26.78 -7.53
N ALA A 286 10.14 27.64 -6.66
CA ALA A 286 8.90 27.39 -5.92
C ALA A 286 8.22 28.66 -5.41
N PHE A 287 6.91 28.56 -5.24
CA PHE A 287 6.01 29.54 -4.64
C PHE A 287 5.56 29.05 -3.26
N THR A 288 5.98 29.74 -2.21
CA THR A 288 5.58 29.50 -0.82
C THR A 288 4.27 30.21 -0.53
N LEU A 289 3.28 29.48 -0.03
CA LEU A 289 1.92 29.97 0.26
C LEU A 289 1.74 30.29 1.75
N ASN A 290 1.16 31.45 2.06
CA ASN A 290 0.69 31.76 3.41
C ASN A 290 -0.56 30.93 3.76
N VAL A 291 -0.67 30.52 5.03
CA VAL A 291 -1.71 29.60 5.51
C VAL A 291 -2.77 30.34 6.31
N SER A 292 -4.03 30.19 5.91
CA SER A 292 -5.20 30.60 6.69
C SER A 292 -5.82 29.40 7.37
N PHE A 293 -5.78 29.37 8.70
CA PHE A 293 -6.37 28.28 9.49
C PHE A 293 -7.86 28.55 9.72
N PHE A 294 -8.71 27.68 9.19
CA PHE A 294 -10.16 27.66 9.37
C PHE A 294 -10.48 26.71 10.52
N ILE A 295 -10.79 27.28 11.69
CA ILE A 295 -10.91 26.51 12.93
C ILE A 295 -12.32 25.94 13.07
N THR A 296 -12.43 24.61 13.05
CA THR A 296 -13.68 23.86 13.18
C THR A 296 -14.36 24.11 14.54
N ASP A 297 -13.56 24.19 15.61
CA ASP A 297 -14.03 24.41 16.99
C ASP A 297 -14.59 25.83 17.25
N TRP A 298 -14.41 26.79 16.33
CA TRP A 298 -15.10 28.10 16.39
C TRP A 298 -16.58 28.03 15.94
N GLY A 299 -17.07 26.82 15.66
CA GLY A 299 -18.44 26.53 15.29
C GLY A 299 -18.76 26.78 13.82
N VAL A 300 -19.92 26.28 13.41
CA VAL A 300 -20.48 26.54 12.07
C VAL A 300 -20.64 28.04 11.88
N SER A 301 -20.16 28.55 10.75
CA SER A 301 -20.10 29.99 10.47
C SER A 301 -20.54 30.36 9.07
N GLY A 302 -20.70 29.39 8.16
CA GLY A 302 -21.22 29.57 6.81
C GLY A 302 -22.34 28.59 6.49
N VAL A 303 -22.31 28.02 5.28
CA VAL A 303 -23.41 27.23 4.71
C VAL A 303 -23.01 25.75 4.60
N GLU A 304 -23.87 24.87 5.10
CA GLU A 304 -23.72 23.41 5.03
C GLU A 304 -24.07 22.85 3.63
N PRO A 305 -23.59 21.64 3.25
CA PRO A 305 -22.91 20.64 4.08
C PRO A 305 -21.41 20.46 3.79
N LEU A 306 -20.84 21.22 2.85
CA LEU A 306 -19.42 21.13 2.49
C LEU A 306 -18.53 21.74 3.59
N ILE A 307 -17.42 21.11 3.96
CA ILE A 307 -16.53 21.62 5.02
C ILE A 307 -16.01 23.02 4.67
N THR A 308 -15.68 23.23 3.39
CA THR A 308 -15.12 24.48 2.87
C THR A 308 -16.07 25.68 2.93
N SER A 309 -17.38 25.45 2.88
CA SER A 309 -18.40 26.50 3.02
C SER A 309 -19.04 26.56 4.42
N LYS A 310 -18.96 25.47 5.21
CA LYS A 310 -19.50 25.37 6.58
C LYS A 310 -18.67 26.16 7.59
N TYR A 311 -17.35 26.13 7.44
CA TYR A 311 -16.40 26.86 8.29
C TYR A 311 -15.75 27.97 7.48
N ILE A 312 -16.17 29.22 7.70
CA ILE A 312 -15.66 30.39 6.97
C ILE A 312 -14.90 31.38 7.86
N ARG A 313 -14.91 31.16 9.18
CA ARG A 313 -14.06 31.91 10.11
C ARG A 313 -12.64 31.35 10.07
N ARG A 314 -11.67 32.22 9.85
CA ARG A 314 -10.24 31.89 9.80
C ARG A 314 -9.36 32.89 10.53
N THR A 315 -8.10 32.50 10.74
CA THR A 315 -7.03 33.42 11.14
C THR A 315 -6.70 34.45 10.05
N TYR A 316 -5.85 35.42 10.39
CA TYR A 316 -5.04 36.11 9.38
C TYR A 316 -4.08 35.10 8.69
N PRO A 317 -3.66 35.30 7.43
CA PRO A 317 -2.72 34.40 6.76
C PRO A 317 -1.34 34.39 7.46
N LEU A 318 -0.90 33.23 7.93
CA LEU A 318 0.36 33.05 8.67
C LEU A 318 1.46 32.45 7.79
N ALA A 319 2.69 32.89 8.00
CA ALA A 319 3.89 32.30 7.39
C ALA A 319 4.40 31.05 8.16
N TYR A 320 3.47 30.24 8.68
CA TYR A 320 3.74 29.06 9.52
C TYR A 320 3.09 27.81 8.91
N ARG A 321 3.74 26.64 9.04
CA ARG A 321 3.39 25.37 8.36
C ARG A 321 3.17 25.51 6.86
N TYR A 322 3.75 26.57 6.26
CA TYR A 322 3.57 26.90 4.85
C TYR A 322 3.83 25.71 3.93
N LYS A 323 3.06 25.66 2.86
CA LYS A 323 3.20 24.71 1.77
C LYS A 323 3.75 25.40 0.54
N ASN A 324 4.24 24.62 -0.41
CA ASN A 324 4.92 25.14 -1.59
C ASN A 324 4.36 24.49 -2.85
N ILE A 325 4.19 25.30 -3.89
CA ILE A 325 4.05 24.84 -5.27
C ILE A 325 5.43 24.95 -5.90
N TYR A 326 6.07 23.84 -6.25
CA TYR A 326 7.43 23.82 -6.80
C TYR A 326 7.46 23.36 -8.27
N LEU A 327 8.48 23.81 -9.00
CA LEU A 327 8.77 23.41 -10.37
C LEU A 327 9.85 22.30 -10.31
N PRO A 328 9.53 21.04 -10.63
CA PRO A 328 10.45 19.92 -10.38
C PRO A 328 11.79 20.04 -11.11
N ASN A 329 11.77 20.52 -12.35
CA ASN A 329 12.99 20.75 -13.15
C ASN A 329 13.97 21.75 -12.50
N ARG A 330 13.48 22.72 -11.72
CA ARG A 330 14.25 23.79 -11.04
C ARG A 330 14.57 23.48 -9.57
N THR A 331 14.03 22.38 -9.04
CA THR A 331 14.15 22.00 -7.63
C THR A 331 15.23 20.94 -7.45
N GLU A 332 16.11 21.13 -6.48
CA GLU A 332 17.15 20.15 -6.14
C GLU A 332 16.61 19.13 -5.13
N THR A 333 15.97 19.61 -4.06
CA THR A 333 15.21 18.74 -3.15
C THR A 333 14.10 19.45 -2.38
N ILE A 334 13.29 18.67 -1.66
CA ILE A 334 12.06 19.05 -0.97
C ILE A 334 11.95 18.34 0.38
N ASP A 335 11.29 18.98 1.35
CA ASP A 335 10.58 18.33 2.47
C ASP A 335 9.12 18.80 2.49
N THR A 336 8.29 18.30 3.40
CA THR A 336 6.86 18.66 3.53
C THR A 336 6.58 20.16 3.54
N HIS A 337 7.50 20.97 4.07
CA HIS A 337 7.36 22.41 4.26
C HIS A 337 8.43 23.24 3.52
N ARG A 338 9.51 22.66 3.02
CA ARG A 338 10.67 23.38 2.48
C ARG A 338 11.06 22.89 1.09
N ILE A 339 11.54 23.82 0.27
CA ILE A 339 12.10 23.54 -1.05
C ILE A 339 13.52 24.11 -1.10
N TRP A 340 14.44 23.33 -1.66
CA TRP A 340 15.80 23.73 -1.97
C TRP A 340 15.93 23.89 -3.50
N PRO A 341 16.00 25.12 -4.02
CA PRO A 341 16.21 25.39 -5.43
C PRO A 341 17.55 24.85 -5.95
N LYS A 342 17.62 24.61 -7.26
CA LYS A 342 18.90 24.49 -7.98
C LYS A 342 19.61 25.84 -8.04
N SER A 343 20.92 25.80 -8.25
CA SER A 343 21.71 27.02 -8.50
C SER A 343 21.11 27.84 -9.65
N GLY A 344 21.05 29.17 -9.49
CA GLY A 344 20.39 30.09 -10.42
C GLY A 344 18.88 30.28 -10.21
N TYR A 345 18.25 29.54 -9.28
CA TYR A 345 16.82 29.69 -8.96
C TYR A 345 16.59 30.00 -7.47
N ARG A 346 15.41 30.55 -7.14
CA ARG A 346 15.03 30.90 -5.75
C ARG A 346 13.61 30.48 -5.38
N ARG A 347 13.29 30.55 -4.08
CA ARG A 347 11.91 30.51 -3.58
C ARG A 347 11.30 31.92 -3.60
N ILE A 348 10.02 32.00 -3.93
CA ILE A 348 9.20 33.23 -3.91
C ILE A 348 8.13 33.06 -2.83
N SER A 349 7.94 34.04 -1.95
CA SER A 349 6.80 34.06 -1.03
C SER A 349 5.64 34.79 -1.69
N LEU A 350 4.51 34.11 -1.88
CA LEU A 350 3.28 34.73 -2.34
C LEU A 350 2.57 35.34 -1.13
N GLN A 351 2.87 36.61 -0.85
CA GLN A 351 2.27 37.39 0.24
C GLN A 351 0.91 38.00 -0.15
N SER A 352 0.53 37.93 -1.42
CA SER A 352 -0.74 38.44 -1.92
C SER A 352 -1.93 37.62 -1.41
N HIS A 353 -3.04 38.30 -1.11
CA HIS A 353 -4.29 37.64 -0.68
C HIS A 353 -4.96 36.81 -1.80
N ASN A 354 -4.43 36.90 -3.01
CA ASN A 354 -4.95 36.35 -4.25
C ASN A 354 -4.71 34.85 -4.42
N VAL A 355 -3.73 34.26 -3.69
CA VAL A 355 -3.49 32.81 -3.62
C VAL A 355 -3.12 32.43 -2.20
N ILE A 356 -4.02 31.75 -1.49
CA ILE A 356 -3.88 31.40 -0.07
C ILE A 356 -4.09 29.89 0.12
N LEU A 357 -3.32 29.26 1.01
CA LEU A 357 -3.64 27.91 1.49
C LEU A 357 -4.70 27.99 2.59
N HIS A 358 -5.88 27.41 2.38
CA HIS A 358 -6.87 27.20 3.43
C HIS A 358 -6.56 25.89 4.15
N HIS A 359 -6.49 25.90 5.49
CA HIS A 359 -6.25 24.71 6.32
C HIS A 359 -7.40 24.51 7.31
N TYR A 360 -8.22 23.47 7.14
CA TYR A 360 -9.45 23.23 7.91
C TYR A 360 -9.20 22.28 9.08
N ARG A 361 -9.02 22.82 10.29
CA ARG A 361 -8.39 22.06 11.38
C ARG A 361 -8.97 22.35 12.76
N ASP A 362 -8.97 21.31 13.60
CA ASP A 362 -9.37 21.41 15.00
C ASP A 362 -8.30 22.13 15.83
N CYS A 363 -8.75 22.91 16.83
CA CYS A 363 -7.95 23.77 17.69
C CYS A 363 -6.84 22.99 18.41
N ASN A 364 -7.18 21.80 18.92
CA ASN A 364 -6.28 20.89 19.64
C ASN A 364 -5.21 20.23 18.76
N LYS A 365 -5.24 20.41 17.43
CA LYS A 365 -4.23 19.93 16.47
C LYS A 365 -3.31 21.04 15.96
N LEU A 366 -3.29 22.19 16.64
CA LEU A 366 -2.38 23.30 16.38
C LEU A 366 -1.18 23.26 17.33
N ASP A 367 -0.16 22.45 16.99
CA ASP A 367 1.11 22.34 17.75
C ASP A 367 1.84 23.67 18.00
N MET A 368 1.41 24.75 17.34
CA MET A 368 2.00 26.09 17.43
C MET A 368 1.74 26.79 18.76
N PHE A 369 0.67 26.46 19.48
CA PHE A 369 0.26 27.20 20.67
C PHE A 369 -0.15 26.28 21.84
N PRO A 370 0.61 26.25 22.95
CA PRO A 370 0.11 25.72 24.22
C PRO A 370 -0.87 26.72 24.85
N GLY A 371 -2.06 26.84 24.26
CA GLY A 371 -3.08 27.81 24.67
C GLY A 371 -4.34 27.76 23.80
N ASP A 372 -5.40 28.41 24.27
CA ASP A 372 -6.71 28.35 23.61
C ASP A 372 -6.76 29.23 22.34
N CYS A 373 -7.06 28.61 21.20
CA CYS A 373 -7.22 29.29 19.93
C CYS A 373 -8.50 30.15 19.83
N THR A 374 -9.42 30.11 20.82
CA THR A 374 -10.52 31.11 20.89
C THR A 374 -9.99 32.54 21.01
N SER A 375 -8.74 32.73 21.47
CA SER A 375 -8.11 34.05 21.61
C SER A 375 -7.78 34.76 20.28
N PHE A 376 -7.68 34.04 19.15
CA PHE A 376 -7.31 34.66 17.87
C PHE A 376 -8.40 35.59 17.31
N PRO A 377 -8.00 36.70 16.66
CA PRO A 377 -8.88 37.48 15.79
C PRO A 377 -9.45 36.61 14.67
N LYS A 378 -10.77 36.71 14.46
CA LYS A 378 -11.53 35.83 13.55
C LYS A 378 -11.98 36.65 12.34
N TYR A 379 -11.48 36.28 11.17
CA TYR A 379 -11.83 36.91 9.89
C TYR A 379 -12.80 36.01 9.14
N THR A 380 -13.82 36.58 8.51
CA THR A 380 -14.79 35.83 7.71
C THR A 380 -14.34 35.81 6.25
N ASP A 381 -14.18 34.62 5.66
CA ASP A 381 -13.77 34.44 4.28
C ASP A 381 -14.85 33.73 3.45
N THR A 382 -15.59 34.50 2.66
CA THR A 382 -16.74 34.02 1.88
C THR A 382 -16.36 33.48 0.50
N LYS A 383 -15.06 33.40 0.14
CA LYS A 383 -14.62 32.93 -1.19
C LYS A 383 -15.26 31.59 -1.55
N MET A 384 -15.19 30.61 -0.67
CA MET A 384 -15.71 29.25 -0.91
C MET A 384 -17.24 29.20 -1.05
N ILE A 385 -17.98 30.16 -0.47
CA ILE A 385 -19.45 30.24 -0.65
C ILE A 385 -19.79 30.55 -2.12
N LYS A 386 -18.98 31.37 -2.81
CA LYS A 386 -19.23 31.74 -4.22
C LYS A 386 -19.29 30.53 -5.16
N ILE A 387 -18.47 29.51 -4.90
CA ILE A 387 -18.41 28.28 -5.71
C ILE A 387 -19.17 27.09 -5.11
N MET A 388 -19.73 27.24 -3.89
CA MET A 388 -20.34 26.15 -3.13
C MET A 388 -21.37 25.35 -3.95
N PRO A 389 -22.33 25.95 -4.70
CA PRO A 389 -23.29 25.16 -5.49
C PRO A 389 -22.62 24.26 -6.53
N LYS A 390 -21.68 24.82 -7.32
CA LYS A 390 -20.93 24.10 -8.37
C LYS A 390 -20.07 22.97 -7.79
N LEU A 391 -19.48 23.17 -6.60
CA LEU A 391 -18.73 22.13 -5.91
C LEU A 391 -19.67 21.06 -5.32
N TYR A 392 -20.78 21.47 -4.72
CA TYR A 392 -21.76 20.59 -4.09
C TYR A 392 -22.39 19.60 -5.09
N ASP A 393 -22.84 20.08 -6.26
CA ASP A 393 -23.40 19.23 -7.31
C ASP A 393 -22.42 18.13 -7.74
N ARG A 394 -21.13 18.49 -7.90
CA ARG A 394 -20.06 17.54 -8.22
C ARG A 394 -19.84 16.53 -7.10
N VAL A 395 -19.85 16.97 -5.85
CA VAL A 395 -19.70 16.13 -4.66
C VAL A 395 -20.86 15.14 -4.50
N VAL A 396 -22.10 15.59 -4.68
CA VAL A 396 -23.30 14.73 -4.67
C VAL A 396 -23.23 13.70 -5.80
N ALA A 397 -22.89 14.13 -7.02
CA ALA A 397 -22.75 13.25 -8.16
C ALA A 397 -21.61 12.23 -7.98
N ALA A 398 -20.47 12.64 -7.42
CA ALA A 398 -19.34 11.77 -7.10
C ALA A 398 -19.68 10.78 -5.98
N LYS A 399 -20.42 11.20 -4.94
CA LYS A 399 -20.93 10.36 -3.84
C LYS A 399 -21.94 9.31 -4.33
N LYS A 400 -22.75 9.63 -5.35
CA LYS A 400 -23.59 8.64 -6.05
C LYS A 400 -22.72 7.67 -6.87
N ARG A 401 -21.79 8.19 -7.67
CA ARG A 401 -20.88 7.43 -8.54
C ARG A 401 -19.93 6.47 -7.80
N SER A 402 -19.44 6.82 -6.62
CA SER A 402 -18.47 6.02 -5.85
C SER A 402 -19.12 4.85 -5.11
N ARG A 403 -20.45 4.90 -4.90
CA ARG A 403 -21.25 3.82 -4.29
C ARG A 403 -21.69 2.73 -5.28
N THR A 404 -21.70 3.00 -6.59
CA THR A 404 -22.18 2.05 -7.60
C THR A 404 -21.19 0.90 -7.82
N PRO A 405 -21.59 -0.38 -7.68
CA PRO A 405 -20.72 -1.52 -7.99
C PRO A 405 -20.27 -1.51 -9.46
N THR A 406 -18.99 -1.85 -9.69
CA THR A 406 -18.34 -1.77 -11.02
C THR A 406 -19.04 -2.62 -12.08
N SER A 407 -19.69 -3.72 -11.69
CA SER A 407 -20.43 -4.63 -12.58
C SER A 407 -21.60 -3.99 -13.32
N LEU A 408 -22.27 -2.97 -12.74
CA LEU A 408 -23.37 -2.28 -13.42
C LEU A 408 -22.88 -1.26 -14.45
N ARG A 409 -21.78 -0.54 -14.19
CA ARG A 409 -21.27 0.52 -15.10
C ARG A 409 -20.91 0.01 -16.49
N LEU A 410 -20.38 -1.22 -16.58
CA LEU A 410 -20.00 -1.81 -17.86
C LEU A 410 -21.22 -2.12 -18.76
N ARG A 411 -22.42 -2.32 -18.20
CA ARG A 411 -23.65 -2.52 -18.99
C ARG A 411 -24.23 -1.20 -19.51
N THR A 412 -24.19 -0.11 -18.74
CA THR A 412 -24.77 1.17 -19.16
C THR A 412 -23.94 1.89 -20.24
N ASN A 413 -22.62 1.77 -20.22
CA ASN A 413 -21.78 2.51 -21.17
C ASN A 413 -21.78 1.91 -22.59
N VAL A 414 -22.07 0.60 -22.73
CA VAL A 414 -22.18 -0.07 -24.04
C VAL A 414 -23.43 0.36 -24.82
N LEU A 415 -24.49 0.79 -24.12
CA LEU A 415 -25.77 1.21 -24.71
C LEU A 415 -25.80 2.66 -25.23
N LEU A 416 -24.70 3.41 -25.13
CA LEU A 416 -24.65 4.84 -25.50
C LEU A 416 -23.59 5.20 -26.57
N THR A 417 -22.87 4.22 -27.12
CA THR A 417 -21.93 4.43 -28.24
C THR A 417 -22.44 3.75 -29.52
N GLY A 418 -23.56 4.23 -30.04
CA GLY A 418 -24.14 3.81 -31.32
C GLY A 418 -23.34 4.29 -32.54
N GLY A 419 -22.06 3.94 -32.63
CA GLY A 419 -21.21 4.20 -33.79
C GLY A 419 -21.18 2.99 -34.72
N ARG A 420 -21.59 3.18 -35.99
CA ARG A 420 -21.41 2.17 -37.03
C ARG A 420 -19.91 1.88 -37.22
N LEU A 421 -19.58 0.60 -37.24
CA LEU A 421 -18.28 0.08 -37.65
C LEU A 421 -18.56 -1.03 -38.66
N ASP A 422 -18.44 -0.71 -39.94
CA ASP A 422 -18.74 -1.66 -41.02
C ASP A 422 -17.61 -2.71 -41.09
N ILE A 423 -17.99 -3.99 -41.00
CA ILE A 423 -17.08 -5.15 -41.09
C ILE A 423 -17.48 -5.97 -42.33
N PRO A 424 -16.54 -6.41 -43.19
CA PRO A 424 -16.88 -7.12 -44.42
C PRO A 424 -17.58 -8.46 -44.20
N THR A 425 -18.60 -8.74 -45.01
CA THR A 425 -19.30 -10.03 -45.05
C THR A 425 -18.48 -11.13 -45.73
N ILE A 426 -18.44 -12.31 -45.11
CA ILE A 426 -17.99 -13.59 -45.70
C ILE A 426 -19.09 -14.65 -45.43
N PRO A 427 -19.36 -15.62 -46.33
CA PRO A 427 -20.69 -16.23 -46.43
C PRO A 427 -21.04 -17.34 -45.41
N THR A 428 -22.33 -17.70 -45.43
CA THR A 428 -23.02 -18.64 -44.54
C THR A 428 -23.10 -20.08 -45.05
N THR A 429 -23.04 -21.04 -44.13
CA THR A 429 -23.76 -22.33 -44.14
C THR A 429 -24.33 -22.51 -42.72
N ARG A 430 -25.63 -22.75 -42.47
CA ARG A 430 -26.52 -23.84 -42.93
C ARG A 430 -26.07 -25.24 -42.48
N ASP A 431 -26.90 -26.04 -41.79
CA ASP A 431 -28.08 -25.72 -40.94
C ASP A 431 -27.81 -26.40 -39.56
N GLU A 432 -28.64 -27.08 -38.75
CA GLU A 432 -30.06 -27.48 -38.70
C GLU A 432 -30.32 -27.87 -37.21
N ALA A 433 -31.20 -27.19 -36.45
CA ALA A 433 -32.61 -27.48 -36.16
C ALA A 433 -32.92 -28.80 -35.40
N MET A 434 -33.64 -28.69 -34.26
CA MET A 434 -34.38 -29.68 -33.42
C MET A 434 -34.15 -29.42 -31.91
N GLU A 435 -35.06 -29.70 -30.97
CA GLU A 435 -36.52 -29.42 -30.85
C GLU A 435 -36.92 -29.60 -29.36
N GLU A 436 -38.13 -29.21 -28.95
CA GLU A 436 -38.64 -29.34 -27.57
C GLU A 436 -39.30 -30.72 -27.32
N GLU A 437 -39.30 -31.21 -26.07
CA GLU A 437 -40.40 -32.05 -25.56
C GLU A 437 -40.46 -32.02 -24.02
N ASP A 438 -41.55 -32.54 -23.44
CA ASP A 438 -42.18 -31.99 -22.22
C ASP A 438 -42.16 -32.90 -20.96
N LEU A 439 -42.66 -32.30 -19.88
CA LEU A 439 -43.28 -32.81 -18.63
C LEU A 439 -43.90 -34.24 -18.64
N PRO A 440 -44.09 -34.94 -17.48
CA PRO A 440 -44.87 -34.40 -16.34
C PRO A 440 -44.59 -34.91 -14.90
N GLU A 441 -45.44 -34.43 -13.97
CA GLU A 441 -45.49 -34.68 -12.52
C GLU A 441 -46.45 -35.82 -12.11
N SER A 442 -46.25 -36.38 -10.91
CA SER A 442 -47.27 -37.03 -10.05
C SER A 442 -46.66 -37.19 -8.63
N SER A 443 -47.22 -36.70 -7.51
CA SER A 443 -48.52 -37.00 -6.86
C SER A 443 -48.70 -38.49 -6.54
N ASP A 444 -49.11 -38.97 -5.36
CA ASP A 444 -49.37 -38.37 -4.02
C ASP A 444 -49.58 -39.57 -3.05
N ILE A 445 -50.19 -39.37 -1.86
CA ILE A 445 -50.84 -40.41 -1.01
C ILE A 445 -49.88 -41.32 -0.19
N SER A 446 -50.19 -41.80 1.03
CA SER A 446 -50.61 -41.17 2.30
C SER A 446 -50.59 -42.24 3.43
N ASP A 447 -51.22 -41.93 4.57
CA ASP A 447 -51.74 -42.83 5.61
C ASP A 447 -50.82 -43.27 6.76
N GLU A 448 -51.48 -43.70 7.83
CA GLU A 448 -51.03 -43.81 9.22
C GLU A 448 -50.96 -45.30 9.65
N ASP A 449 -50.22 -45.65 10.71
CA ASP A 449 -50.81 -46.02 12.03
C ASP A 449 -49.71 -46.31 13.10
N MET A 450 -50.13 -46.64 14.32
CA MET A 450 -49.32 -46.75 15.54
C MET A 450 -48.96 -48.20 15.94
N SER A 451 -47.79 -48.42 16.56
CA SER A 451 -47.66 -49.28 17.76
C SER A 451 -46.27 -49.25 18.43
N ASP A 452 -46.28 -49.41 19.76
CA ASP A 452 -45.18 -49.59 20.74
C ASP A 452 -43.97 -50.47 20.34
N GLY A 453 -42.79 -50.27 20.98
CA GLY A 453 -41.69 -51.25 20.86
C GLY A 453 -40.27 -50.92 21.37
N ASP A 454 -40.10 -50.56 22.65
CA ASP A 454 -38.91 -50.75 23.53
C ASP A 454 -37.44 -50.79 23.00
N SER A 455 -36.58 -49.99 23.66
CA SER A 455 -35.13 -50.19 23.90
C SER A 455 -34.03 -49.91 22.83
N SER A 456 -32.88 -49.45 23.36
CA SER A 456 -31.53 -49.33 22.76
C SER A 456 -31.21 -48.19 21.77
N ASP A 457 -30.28 -47.30 22.17
CA ASP A 457 -29.70 -46.23 21.36
C ASP A 457 -28.76 -46.75 20.24
N PRO A 458 -28.81 -46.09 19.08
CA PRO A 458 -27.60 -45.74 18.33
C PRO A 458 -27.55 -44.24 18.02
N MET A 459 -26.45 -43.57 18.36
CA MET A 459 -26.25 -42.14 18.04
C MET A 459 -26.17 -41.91 16.52
N HIS A 460 -27.21 -41.31 15.94
CA HIS A 460 -27.16 -40.70 14.60
C HIS A 460 -26.88 -39.19 14.72
N ASP A 461 -25.61 -38.81 14.54
CA ASP A 461 -25.16 -37.40 14.46
C ASP A 461 -25.63 -36.74 13.14
N GLY A 462 -26.93 -36.56 12.99
CA GLY A 462 -27.62 -35.93 11.85
C GLY A 462 -27.92 -34.44 12.06
N GLU A 463 -27.03 -33.67 12.70
CA GLU A 463 -27.25 -32.23 12.91
C GLU A 463 -26.99 -31.39 11.65
N ASP A 464 -28.04 -30.70 11.18
CA ASP A 464 -27.97 -29.74 10.08
C ASP A 464 -26.98 -28.60 10.33
N LEU A 465 -26.04 -28.41 9.40
CA LEU A 465 -25.19 -27.22 9.32
C LEU A 465 -26.01 -26.01 8.82
N LYS A 466 -26.89 -25.48 9.67
CA LYS A 466 -27.62 -24.23 9.40
C LYS A 466 -26.64 -23.12 9.03
N ALA A 467 -26.89 -22.50 7.87
CA ALA A 467 -25.83 -21.85 7.10
C ALA A 467 -25.16 -20.67 7.83
N CYS A 468 -23.84 -20.76 8.01
CA CYS A 468 -22.99 -19.69 8.54
C CYS A 468 -22.81 -18.57 7.50
N GLN A 469 -23.85 -17.76 7.30
CA GLN A 469 -23.92 -16.76 6.21
C GLN A 469 -23.18 -15.44 6.49
N THR A 470 -22.69 -15.21 7.72
CA THR A 470 -22.14 -13.92 8.16
C THR A 470 -20.61 -13.88 8.32
N CYS A 471 -19.93 -15.03 8.39
CA CYS A 471 -18.48 -15.08 8.65
C CYS A 471 -17.64 -15.09 7.36
N GLY A 472 -16.54 -14.37 7.36
CA GLY A 472 -15.51 -14.43 6.32
C GLY A 472 -14.49 -15.53 6.63
N LEU A 473 -14.43 -16.57 5.79
CA LEU A 473 -13.47 -17.67 5.93
C LEU A 473 -12.59 -17.77 4.68
N VAL A 474 -11.27 -17.64 4.87
CA VAL A 474 -10.28 -17.70 3.79
C VAL A 474 -9.20 -18.75 4.11
N PHE A 475 -9.15 -19.81 3.32
CA PHE A 475 -8.08 -20.81 3.35
C PHE A 475 -6.95 -20.36 2.45
N VAL A 476 -5.70 -20.49 2.92
CA VAL A 476 -4.54 -20.02 2.18
C VAL A 476 -3.52 -21.14 1.98
N TYR A 477 -3.22 -21.42 0.71
CA TYR A 477 -2.28 -22.45 0.31
C TYR A 477 -0.87 -21.88 0.11
N LEU A 478 0.08 -22.35 0.92
CA LEU A 478 1.47 -21.89 0.92
C LEU A 478 2.33 -22.69 -0.07
N ARG A 479 3.23 -22.01 -0.77
CA ARG A 479 4.14 -22.61 -1.75
C ARG A 479 5.60 -22.52 -1.29
N GLY A 480 6.36 -23.61 -1.43
CA GLY A 480 7.82 -23.65 -1.24
C GLY A 480 8.34 -23.71 0.21
N PHE A 481 7.47 -23.80 1.21
CA PHE A 481 7.86 -23.64 2.62
C PHE A 481 8.66 -24.83 3.20
N LYS A 482 8.48 -26.06 2.67
CA LYS A 482 9.18 -27.28 3.13
C LYS A 482 10.71 -27.12 3.15
N GLU A 483 11.29 -26.39 2.20
CA GLU A 483 12.76 -26.21 2.10
C GLU A 483 13.40 -25.48 3.30
N HIS A 484 12.64 -24.68 4.04
CA HIS A 484 13.19 -23.92 5.17
C HIS A 484 13.24 -24.75 6.45
N ILE A 485 12.21 -25.58 6.70
CA ILE A 485 12.15 -26.50 7.85
C ILE A 485 13.11 -27.68 7.65
N GLN A 486 13.17 -28.28 6.46
CA GLN A 486 13.99 -29.47 6.20
C GLN A 486 15.50 -29.24 6.45
N LYS A 487 15.99 -28.01 6.23
CA LYS A 487 17.38 -27.61 6.52
C LYS A 487 17.72 -27.57 8.01
N GLY A 488 16.73 -27.56 8.90
CA GLY A 488 16.93 -27.64 10.36
C GLY A 488 16.98 -29.06 10.92
N CYS A 489 16.32 -30.03 10.28
CA CYS A 489 16.06 -31.36 10.87
C CYS A 489 16.73 -32.55 10.15
N GLY A 490 17.29 -32.38 8.94
CA GLY A 490 18.10 -33.41 8.28
C GLY A 490 17.35 -34.64 7.76
N ILE A 491 16.01 -34.57 7.62
CA ILE A 491 15.17 -35.70 7.21
C ILE A 491 15.11 -35.79 5.68
N ASN A 492 15.88 -36.72 5.09
CA ASN A 492 15.80 -37.08 3.67
C ASN A 492 14.78 -38.21 3.44
N LYS A 493 13.50 -37.86 3.30
CA LYS A 493 12.46 -38.74 2.72
C LYS A 493 11.59 -37.95 1.74
N SER A 494 11.24 -38.59 0.63
CA SER A 494 10.21 -38.12 -0.28
C SER A 494 8.82 -38.37 0.33
N ILE A 495 8.39 -37.45 1.19
CA ILE A 495 6.99 -37.39 1.64
C ILE A 495 6.13 -36.84 0.50
N GLU A 496 4.85 -37.16 0.50
CA GLU A 496 3.88 -36.85 -0.56
C GLU A 496 3.52 -35.34 -0.61
N PRO A 497 2.59 -34.89 -1.48
CA PRO A 497 2.00 -33.57 -1.32
C PRO A 497 0.91 -33.59 -0.22
N PRO A 498 0.83 -32.53 0.63
CA PRO A 498 -0.30 -32.38 1.54
C PRO A 498 -1.62 -32.27 0.76
N MET A 499 -2.73 -32.57 1.46
CA MET A 499 -4.12 -32.56 0.97
C MET A 499 -4.36 -31.60 -0.20
N SER A 500 -4.87 -32.13 -1.31
CA SER A 500 -5.16 -31.33 -2.51
C SER A 500 -6.28 -30.32 -2.27
N ARG A 501 -6.31 -29.24 -3.07
CA ARG A 501 -7.41 -28.26 -3.06
C ARG A 501 -8.77 -28.94 -3.12
N LYS A 502 -8.96 -29.86 -4.09
CA LYS A 502 -10.24 -30.56 -4.25
C LYS A 502 -10.59 -31.38 -3.00
N ALA A 503 -9.66 -32.17 -2.45
CA ALA A 503 -9.93 -32.95 -1.25
C ALA A 503 -10.28 -32.09 -0.03
N LEU A 504 -9.72 -30.87 0.07
CA LEU A 504 -10.08 -29.89 1.09
C LEU A 504 -11.49 -29.32 0.86
N GLU A 505 -11.84 -28.98 -0.38
CA GLU A 505 -13.17 -28.50 -0.77
C GLU A 505 -14.25 -29.58 -0.59
N ASP A 506 -13.95 -30.84 -0.95
CA ASP A 506 -14.81 -32.02 -0.73
C ASP A 506 -15.07 -32.24 0.78
N VAL A 507 -14.03 -32.14 1.62
CA VAL A 507 -14.14 -32.24 3.10
C VAL A 507 -14.93 -31.07 3.70
N LEU A 508 -14.92 -29.90 3.06
CA LEU A 508 -15.61 -28.67 3.49
C LEU A 508 -16.95 -28.44 2.77
N ASN A 509 -17.48 -29.44 2.08
CA ASN A 509 -18.78 -29.33 1.41
C ASN A 509 -19.87 -28.85 2.39
N GLY A 510 -20.73 -27.95 1.93
CA GLY A 510 -21.73 -27.23 2.74
C GLY A 510 -21.21 -26.01 3.50
N VAL A 511 -19.89 -25.75 3.58
CA VAL A 511 -19.33 -24.62 4.31
C VAL A 511 -18.95 -23.47 3.37
N SER A 512 -19.37 -22.23 3.69
CA SER A 512 -19.06 -21.03 2.89
C SER A 512 -17.62 -20.55 3.09
N VAL A 513 -16.67 -21.21 2.42
CA VAL A 513 -15.22 -20.92 2.47
C VAL A 513 -14.71 -20.35 1.14
N THR A 514 -13.66 -19.53 1.20
CA THR A 514 -12.90 -19.10 0.00
C THR A 514 -11.50 -19.70 0.05
N VAL A 515 -11.15 -20.57 -0.90
CA VAL A 515 -9.81 -21.17 -0.99
C VAL A 515 -8.94 -20.37 -1.96
N VAL A 516 -7.80 -19.87 -1.49
CA VAL A 516 -6.89 -19.01 -2.26
C VAL A 516 -5.43 -19.45 -2.15
N CYS A 517 -4.61 -19.09 -3.14
CA CYS A 517 -3.17 -19.21 -3.06
C CYS A 517 -2.65 -18.13 -2.10
N ALA A 518 -1.56 -18.40 -1.36
CA ALA A 518 -0.83 -17.36 -0.65
C ALA A 518 -0.49 -16.19 -1.58
N ASP A 519 -0.10 -16.49 -2.82
CA ASP A 519 0.23 -15.52 -3.85
C ASP A 519 -0.93 -14.62 -4.31
N ASP A 520 -2.17 -15.06 -4.13
CA ASP A 520 -3.39 -14.33 -4.54
C ASP A 520 -4.23 -13.81 -3.35
N LEU A 521 -3.72 -13.90 -2.11
CA LEU A 521 -4.41 -13.45 -0.90
C LEU A 521 -4.73 -11.94 -0.97
N PRO A 522 -6.01 -11.51 -1.05
CA PRO A 522 -6.38 -10.11 -1.19
C PRO A 522 -6.15 -9.33 0.10
N ALA A 523 -5.96 -8.01 -0.03
CA ALA A 523 -5.83 -7.10 1.13
C ALA A 523 -7.12 -7.05 1.98
N TYR A 524 -8.29 -7.21 1.36
CA TYR A 524 -9.60 -7.19 2.03
C TYR A 524 -10.44 -8.40 1.63
N VAL A 525 -11.13 -9.00 2.60
CA VAL A 525 -11.92 -10.25 2.44
C VAL A 525 -13.12 -10.09 1.49
N VAL A 526 -13.55 -8.85 1.24
CA VAL A 526 -14.62 -8.55 0.27
C VAL A 526 -14.18 -8.75 -1.19
N ASP A 527 -12.88 -8.72 -1.48
CA ASP A 527 -12.34 -8.85 -2.83
C ASP A 527 -12.08 -10.34 -3.15
N ARG A 528 -13.15 -11.14 -3.32
CA ARG A 528 -13.03 -12.57 -3.70
C ARG A 528 -12.18 -12.74 -4.97
N PRO A 529 -10.99 -13.38 -4.91
CA PRO A 529 -10.15 -13.56 -6.10
C PRO A 529 -10.73 -14.65 -7.02
N LYS A 530 -10.37 -14.59 -8.31
CA LYS A 530 -10.91 -15.47 -9.37
C LYS A 530 -9.99 -16.62 -9.77
N ASN A 531 -8.89 -16.86 -9.05
CA ASN A 531 -7.77 -17.65 -9.56
C ASN A 531 -7.89 -19.16 -9.26
N ASN A 532 -7.46 -19.95 -10.24
CA ASN A 532 -7.31 -21.40 -10.12
C ASN A 532 -5.95 -21.78 -9.55
N CYS A 533 -5.94 -22.21 -8.28
CA CYS A 533 -4.76 -22.67 -7.56
C CYS A 533 -4.36 -24.13 -7.89
N ASP A 534 -4.16 -24.43 -9.17
CA ASP A 534 -3.97 -25.78 -9.70
C ASP A 534 -2.52 -26.31 -9.52
N LYS A 535 -1.66 -25.57 -8.79
CA LYS A 535 -0.24 -25.87 -8.60
C LYS A 535 0.02 -26.39 -7.19
N LYS A 536 0.78 -27.48 -7.07
CA LYS A 536 1.17 -28.07 -5.77
C LYS A 536 1.87 -27.04 -4.87
N GLY A 537 1.43 -27.01 -3.62
CA GLY A 537 1.99 -26.26 -2.50
C GLY A 537 2.47 -27.20 -1.39
N SER A 538 2.82 -26.62 -0.24
CA SER A 538 3.56 -27.28 0.84
C SER A 538 2.90 -27.19 2.21
N HIS A 539 1.95 -26.27 2.43
CA HIS A 539 1.28 -26.10 3.73
C HIS A 539 -0.08 -25.41 3.58
N TRP A 540 -0.97 -25.59 4.56
CA TRP A 540 -2.29 -24.97 4.66
C TRP A 540 -2.42 -24.16 5.94
N VAL A 541 -3.03 -22.98 5.87
CA VAL A 541 -3.42 -22.15 7.03
C VAL A 541 -4.80 -21.52 6.80
N VAL A 542 -5.46 -21.08 7.87
CA VAL A 542 -6.79 -20.47 7.82
C VAL A 542 -6.76 -19.05 8.38
N PHE A 543 -7.53 -18.17 7.74
CA PHE A 543 -7.88 -16.85 8.23
C PHE A 543 -9.39 -16.82 8.51
N HIS A 544 -9.78 -16.46 9.74
CA HIS A 544 -11.18 -16.32 10.14
C HIS A 544 -11.49 -14.87 10.49
N PHE A 545 -12.60 -14.37 9.95
CA PHE A 545 -13.10 -13.02 10.11
C PHE A 545 -14.57 -13.10 10.54
N SER A 546 -14.77 -13.24 11.85
CA SER A 546 -16.09 -13.44 12.49
C SER A 546 -17.03 -12.22 12.43
N GLY A 547 -16.56 -11.09 11.91
CA GLY A 547 -17.26 -9.80 11.96
C GLY A 547 -17.08 -9.05 13.29
N SER A 548 -16.39 -9.64 14.27
CA SER A 548 -15.89 -8.92 15.45
C SER A 548 -14.57 -8.18 15.14
N ASP A 549 -14.11 -7.35 16.08
CA ASP A 549 -12.87 -6.56 15.95
C ASP A 549 -11.57 -7.39 15.99
N THR A 550 -11.67 -8.71 16.18
CA THR A 550 -10.52 -9.63 16.22
C THR A 550 -10.56 -10.60 15.05
N ALA A 551 -9.60 -10.47 14.13
CA ALA A 551 -9.31 -11.47 13.11
C ALA A 551 -8.54 -12.65 13.72
N GLU A 552 -8.62 -13.84 13.13
CA GLU A 552 -7.87 -15.00 13.60
C GLU A 552 -6.99 -15.60 12.52
N PHE A 553 -5.82 -16.08 12.91
CA PHE A 553 -4.93 -16.89 12.10
C PHE A 553 -4.75 -18.27 12.74
N PHE A 554 -5.06 -19.32 12.00
CA PHE A 554 -4.86 -20.70 12.45
C PHE A 554 -3.81 -21.40 11.59
N ASP A 555 -2.77 -21.88 12.26
CA ASP A 555 -1.78 -22.82 11.77
C ASP A 555 -1.66 -23.98 12.78
N SER A 556 -1.68 -25.21 12.29
CA SER A 556 -1.54 -26.42 13.10
C SER A 556 -0.10 -26.72 13.55
N LEU A 557 0.90 -26.05 12.97
CA LEU A 557 2.29 -26.04 13.44
C LEU A 557 2.58 -24.93 14.48
N GLY A 558 1.56 -24.18 14.91
CA GLY A 558 1.67 -23.14 15.94
C GLY A 558 2.46 -21.89 15.54
N GLN A 559 2.74 -21.68 14.25
CA GLN A 559 3.54 -20.57 13.76
C GLN A 559 2.72 -19.26 13.67
N PRO A 560 3.30 -18.10 14.04
CA PRO A 560 2.69 -16.81 13.79
C PRO A 560 2.65 -16.49 12.29
N PRO A 561 1.69 -15.68 11.80
CA PRO A 561 1.56 -15.33 10.38
C PRO A 561 2.83 -14.67 9.79
N GLU A 562 3.63 -14.03 10.63
CA GLU A 562 4.94 -13.44 10.34
C GLU A 562 5.96 -14.44 9.77
N VAL A 563 5.94 -15.72 10.21
CA VAL A 563 6.89 -16.76 9.78
C VAL A 563 6.73 -17.13 8.31
N TYR A 564 5.52 -16.94 7.75
CA TYR A 564 5.24 -17.26 6.37
C TYR A 564 5.59 -16.09 5.45
N GLN A 565 4.81 -15.02 5.52
CA GLN A 565 4.98 -13.82 4.70
C GLN A 565 4.32 -12.63 5.39
N ARG A 566 5.02 -11.48 5.41
CA ARG A 566 4.54 -10.21 6.03
C ARG A 566 3.13 -9.77 5.58
N ARG A 567 2.67 -10.17 4.38
CA ARG A 567 1.28 -9.88 3.94
C ARG A 567 0.20 -10.63 4.73
N PHE A 568 0.49 -11.80 5.32
CA PHE A 568 -0.49 -12.53 6.13
C PHE A 568 -0.92 -11.67 7.32
N ARG A 569 0.06 -11.13 8.04
CA ARG A 569 -0.13 -10.14 9.11
C ARG A 569 -0.89 -8.89 8.63
N ASN A 570 -0.49 -8.32 7.48
CA ASN A 570 -1.17 -7.16 6.92
C ASN A 570 -2.66 -7.41 6.62
N VAL A 571 -3.01 -8.61 6.14
CA VAL A 571 -4.39 -8.99 5.77
C VAL A 571 -5.25 -9.20 7.02
N LEU A 572 -4.70 -9.73 8.11
CA LEU A 572 -5.39 -9.78 9.40
C LEU A 572 -5.72 -8.36 9.89
N ILE A 573 -4.71 -7.50 9.97
CA ILE A 573 -4.84 -6.10 10.42
C ILE A 573 -5.74 -5.24 9.51
N ALA A 574 -5.79 -5.54 8.21
CA ALA A 574 -6.67 -4.84 7.27
C ALA A 574 -8.16 -5.22 7.42
N ASN A 575 -8.47 -6.32 8.11
CA ASN A 575 -9.85 -6.83 8.24
C ASN A 575 -10.32 -6.97 9.71
N GLY A 576 -9.45 -6.77 10.70
CA GLY A 576 -9.79 -6.52 12.10
C GLY A 576 -8.68 -5.69 12.79
N PRO A 577 -9.00 -4.70 13.65
CA PRO A 577 -7.99 -3.88 14.34
C PRO A 577 -7.06 -4.66 15.28
N GLN A 578 -7.44 -5.88 15.69
CA GLN A 578 -6.58 -6.83 16.38
C GLN A 578 -6.61 -8.20 15.67
N TYR A 579 -5.63 -9.05 15.97
CA TYR A 579 -5.69 -10.46 15.60
C TYR A 579 -5.11 -11.36 16.68
N CYS A 580 -5.58 -12.62 16.70
CA CYS A 580 -4.99 -13.68 17.50
C CYS A 580 -4.52 -14.85 16.62
N TYR A 581 -3.68 -15.70 17.19
CA TYR A 581 -3.30 -16.99 16.62
C TYR A 581 -3.03 -18.00 17.73
N SER A 582 -3.07 -19.29 17.42
CA SER A 582 -2.65 -20.34 18.36
C SER A 582 -1.14 -20.57 18.24
N PRO A 583 -0.34 -20.36 19.31
CA PRO A 583 1.07 -20.78 19.34
C PRO A 583 1.23 -22.29 19.63
N CYS A 584 0.14 -23.04 19.79
CA CYS A 584 0.18 -24.46 20.11
C CYS A 584 0.40 -25.30 18.85
N LEU A 585 1.55 -25.97 18.77
CA LEU A 585 1.83 -26.98 17.77
C LEU A 585 1.00 -28.24 18.09
N ILE A 586 0.01 -28.53 17.25
CA ILE A 586 -0.91 -29.67 17.40
C ILE A 586 -0.71 -30.74 16.30
N GLN A 587 0.07 -30.42 15.27
CA GLN A 587 0.49 -31.32 14.20
C GLN A 587 2.01 -31.58 14.29
N PRO A 588 2.48 -32.85 14.19
CA PRO A 588 3.91 -33.15 14.05
C PRO A 588 4.53 -32.47 12.82
N SER A 589 5.76 -31.96 12.95
CA SER A 589 6.43 -31.17 11.89
C SER A 589 6.82 -31.95 10.63
N ASP A 590 6.73 -33.29 10.68
CA ASP A 590 6.90 -34.23 9.56
C ASP A 590 5.56 -34.74 8.99
N SER A 591 4.42 -34.40 9.60
CA SER A 591 3.09 -34.80 9.16
C SER A 591 2.54 -33.89 8.05
N GLU A 592 1.69 -34.44 7.18
CA GLU A 592 1.13 -33.74 6.01
C GLU A 592 -0.34 -33.33 6.20
N THR A 593 -0.88 -33.55 7.40
CA THR A 593 -2.31 -33.44 7.73
C THR A 593 -2.79 -32.01 8.00
N CYS A 594 -1.98 -30.98 7.72
CA CYS A 594 -2.36 -29.56 7.94
C CYS A 594 -3.71 -29.18 7.33
N GLY A 595 -4.05 -29.71 6.15
CA GLY A 595 -5.37 -29.52 5.53
C GLY A 595 -6.53 -30.06 6.38
N LEU A 596 -6.36 -31.22 7.05
CA LEU A 596 -7.35 -31.79 7.95
C LEU A 596 -7.51 -30.96 9.23
N TYR A 597 -6.42 -30.48 9.83
CA TYR A 597 -6.49 -29.58 10.98
C TYR A 597 -7.18 -28.26 10.63
N CYS A 598 -6.85 -27.67 9.47
CA CYS A 598 -7.50 -26.46 8.97
C CYS A 598 -8.99 -26.67 8.72
N ALA A 599 -9.38 -27.80 8.13
CA ALA A 599 -10.79 -28.14 7.92
C ALA A 599 -11.55 -28.38 9.24
N TYR A 600 -10.92 -29.04 10.21
CA TYR A 600 -11.47 -29.25 11.55
C TYR A 600 -11.68 -27.93 12.30
N TYR A 601 -10.68 -27.05 12.30
CA TYR A 601 -10.78 -25.69 12.88
C TYR A 601 -11.95 -24.92 12.28
N VAL A 602 -12.14 -24.95 10.96
CA VAL A 602 -13.27 -24.27 10.31
C VAL A 602 -14.61 -24.91 10.63
N LYS A 603 -14.71 -26.24 10.65
CA LYS A 603 -15.95 -26.91 11.10
C LYS A 603 -16.29 -26.60 12.56
N LYS A 604 -15.30 -26.30 13.40
CA LYS A 604 -15.51 -25.81 14.78
C LYS A 604 -15.95 -24.34 14.82
N ARG A 605 -15.26 -23.42 14.12
CA ARG A 605 -15.69 -22.01 14.03
C ARG A 605 -17.10 -21.85 13.44
N CYS A 606 -17.48 -22.65 12.45
CA CYS A 606 -18.83 -22.66 11.88
C CYS A 606 -19.91 -23.21 12.83
N ARG A 607 -19.52 -23.96 13.87
CA ARG A 607 -20.40 -24.42 14.96
C ARG A 607 -20.35 -23.50 16.19
N GLY A 608 -19.71 -22.33 16.10
CA GLY A 608 -19.65 -21.33 17.19
C GLY A 608 -18.66 -21.65 18.33
N PHE A 609 -17.78 -22.64 18.14
CA PHE A 609 -16.63 -22.89 19.03
C PHE A 609 -15.49 -21.91 18.77
#